data_AF-A0A6B9YZM1-F1
#
_entry.id   AF-A0A6B9YZM1-F1
#
_cell.length_a   1.000
_cell.length_b   1.000
_cell.length_c   1.000
_cell.angle_alpha   90.00
_cell.angle_beta   90.00
_cell.angle_gamma   90.00
#
_symmetry.space_group_name_H-M   'P 1'
#
loop_
_entity.id
_entity.type
_entity.pdbx_description
1 polymer ?
#
loop_
_entity_poly.entity_id
_entity_poly.type
_entity_poly.pdbx_seq_one_letter_code
_entity_poly.pdbx_strand_id
1 'polypeptide(L)'
;MDKAINFYELKSELSGTGFRDPGVVDALRQAIFSDEGSVELAAHIGHVGFNLHLVRDEHNRLSFIGYSGSIGAGTDHWKMQSFHINVPTTDAISLLDGRAAKMPHDEYISLIPIDVWETRKQIEHLKTNIMNTQNLEFLKKSLLNLGFGDKVNKELEQQISKQTPEFVLNAKHEFNQKPVDYQLHFKAGESEGMYFFNRYDATLNKGKEQETNQSFYINKGNGITAKEAFNLMEGRAVHKQLFNKDGEKYHAWLQLDPDNRTQNGSKEIKRFNENYGFDLEKVLTGKGIKEMDNAESKDSLLRSIKKGNAQQITVTKGKEETKYFVSASPQFKTIDLYDDKMKRIKREELLQPSQKTSASQKQTRQQKEGLPEKKQQSRKRKMTV
;
A
#
# COMPACT_ATOMS: atom_id res chain seq x y z
N MET A 1 -61.32 4.10 22.74
CA MET A 1 -60.88 3.68 21.40
C MET A 1 -61.04 2.17 21.26
N ASP A 2 -61.31 1.62 20.07
CA ASP A 2 -61.38 0.17 19.89
C ASP A 2 -59.96 -0.42 20.04
N LYS A 3 -59.75 -1.23 21.09
CA LYS A 3 -58.47 -1.89 21.38
C LYS A 3 -57.99 -2.73 20.19
N ALA A 4 -58.90 -3.29 19.38
CA ALA A 4 -58.54 -4.03 18.19
C ALA A 4 -57.93 -3.12 17.11
N ILE A 5 -58.50 -1.92 16.90
CA ILE A 5 -57.95 -0.94 15.95
C ILE A 5 -56.55 -0.50 16.38
N ASN A 6 -56.38 -0.13 17.66
CA ASN A 6 -55.07 0.27 18.19
C ASN A 6 -54.01 -0.83 18.03
N PHE A 7 -54.38 -2.09 18.25
CA PHE A 7 -53.50 -3.23 18.03
C PHE A 7 -53.03 -3.35 16.57
N TYR A 8 -53.94 -3.25 15.60
CA TYR A 8 -53.58 -3.37 14.18
C TYR A 8 -52.70 -2.20 13.70
N GLU A 9 -52.99 -0.97 14.14
CA GLU A 9 -52.18 0.22 13.83
C GLU A 9 -50.75 0.05 14.35
N LEU A 10 -50.58 -0.27 15.64
CA LEU A 10 -49.26 -0.47 16.24
C LEU A 10 -48.52 -1.65 15.62
N LYS A 11 -49.20 -2.76 15.35
CA LYS A 11 -48.58 -3.91 14.67
C LYS A 11 -48.02 -3.51 13.31
N SER A 12 -48.76 -2.70 12.55
CA SER A 12 -48.30 -2.21 11.25
C SER A 12 -47.10 -1.25 11.39
N GLU A 13 -47.14 -0.34 12.36
CA GLU A 13 -46.04 0.60 12.64
C GLU A 13 -44.76 -0.13 13.04
N LEU A 14 -44.84 -1.05 14.02
CA LEU A 14 -43.71 -1.88 14.46
C LEU A 14 -43.12 -2.68 13.29
N SER A 15 -43.97 -3.28 12.44
CA SER A 15 -43.53 -4.00 11.24
C SER A 15 -42.84 -3.10 10.21
N GLY A 16 -43.27 -1.84 10.11
CA GLY A 16 -42.67 -0.80 9.28
C GLY A 16 -41.27 -0.38 9.75
N THR A 17 -41.07 -0.28 11.06
CA THR A 17 -39.75 -0.04 11.69
C THR A 17 -38.84 -1.29 11.61
N GLY A 18 -39.43 -2.47 11.47
CA GLY A 18 -38.74 -3.76 11.25
C GLY A 18 -38.89 -4.78 12.37
N PHE A 19 -39.70 -4.49 13.40
CA PHE A 19 -40.06 -5.43 14.45
C PHE A 19 -41.21 -6.34 13.98
N ARG A 20 -40.84 -7.47 13.36
CA ARG A 20 -41.79 -8.45 12.78
C ARG A 20 -41.86 -9.77 13.54
N ASP A 21 -41.14 -9.86 14.65
CA ASP A 21 -41.06 -11.07 15.46
C ASP A 21 -42.43 -11.43 16.07
N PRO A 22 -42.89 -12.69 15.97
CA PRO A 22 -44.17 -13.12 16.53
C PRO A 22 -44.28 -12.88 18.04
N GLY A 23 -43.20 -13.01 18.80
CA GLY A 23 -43.17 -12.77 20.24
C GLY A 23 -43.45 -11.30 20.57
N VAL A 24 -42.94 -10.36 19.78
CA VAL A 24 -43.26 -8.92 19.91
C VAL A 24 -44.75 -8.67 19.64
N VAL A 25 -45.34 -9.35 18.65
CA VAL A 25 -46.77 -9.21 18.34
C VAL A 25 -47.64 -9.76 19.48
N ASP A 26 -47.26 -10.88 20.09
CA ASP A 26 -47.99 -11.44 21.22
C ASP A 26 -47.85 -10.58 22.49
N ALA A 27 -46.66 -10.04 22.75
CA ALA A 27 -46.43 -9.10 23.85
C ALA A 27 -47.21 -7.78 23.63
N LEU A 28 -47.25 -7.26 22.40
CA LEU A 28 -48.10 -6.12 22.04
C LEU A 28 -49.58 -6.40 22.30
N ARG A 29 -50.05 -7.63 21.99
CA ARG A 29 -51.44 -8.02 22.29
C ARG A 29 -51.72 -7.93 23.79
N GLN A 30 -50.84 -8.48 24.62
CA GLN A 30 -50.98 -8.38 26.09
C GLN A 30 -50.97 -6.93 26.57
N ALA A 31 -50.05 -6.11 26.06
CA ALA A 31 -49.92 -4.70 26.38
C ALA A 31 -51.20 -3.90 26.10
N ILE A 32 -51.85 -4.13 24.95
CA ILE A 32 -53.11 -3.48 24.58
C ILE A 32 -54.23 -3.75 25.60
N PHE A 33 -54.27 -4.96 26.16
CA PHE A 33 -55.30 -5.35 27.12
C PHE A 33 -54.95 -5.03 28.58
N SER A 34 -53.70 -4.67 28.87
CA SER A 34 -53.27 -4.15 30.19
C SER A 34 -53.77 -2.72 30.44
N ASP A 35 -53.75 -2.32 31.71
CA ASP A 35 -54.03 -0.95 32.17
C ASP A 35 -52.75 -0.18 32.55
N GLU A 36 -51.58 -0.67 32.14
CA GLU A 36 -50.29 -0.03 32.42
C GLU A 36 -50.14 1.28 31.61
N GLY A 37 -49.67 2.33 32.29
CA GLY A 37 -49.45 3.66 31.69
C GLY A 37 -48.22 3.73 30.77
N SER A 38 -47.21 2.91 31.04
CA SER A 38 -46.00 2.75 30.23
C SER A 38 -45.70 1.27 30.08
N VAL A 39 -45.44 0.82 28.86
CA VAL A 39 -45.12 -0.58 28.57
C VAL A 39 -43.81 -0.65 27.80
N GLU A 40 -42.95 -1.59 28.19
CA GLU A 40 -41.75 -1.94 27.45
C GLU A 40 -41.88 -3.32 26.83
N LEU A 41 -41.62 -3.44 25.53
CA LEU A 41 -41.60 -4.72 24.84
C LEU A 41 -40.17 -5.07 24.46
N ALA A 42 -39.68 -6.22 24.92
CA ALA A 42 -38.39 -6.74 24.52
C ALA A 42 -38.48 -7.39 23.13
N ALA A 43 -37.50 -7.12 22.28
CA ALA A 43 -37.33 -7.74 20.97
C ALA A 43 -35.86 -8.07 20.73
N HIS A 44 -35.58 -9.04 19.86
CA HIS A 44 -34.22 -9.37 19.44
C HIS A 44 -34.16 -9.48 17.92
N ILE A 45 -33.13 -8.90 17.31
CA ILE A 45 -32.83 -9.07 15.88
C ILE A 45 -31.35 -9.39 15.76
N GLY A 46 -31.05 -10.64 15.43
CA GLY A 46 -29.66 -11.15 15.45
C GLY A 46 -29.08 -11.08 16.86
N HIS A 47 -27.93 -10.43 17.00
CA HIS A 47 -27.23 -10.25 18.28
C HIS A 47 -27.55 -8.93 19.00
N VAL A 48 -28.48 -8.14 18.47
CA VAL A 48 -28.91 -6.87 19.07
C VAL A 48 -30.25 -7.06 19.79
N GLY A 49 -30.28 -6.72 21.08
CA GLY A 49 -31.51 -6.67 21.87
C GLY A 49 -32.14 -5.27 21.80
N PHE A 50 -33.46 -5.20 21.78
CA PHE A 50 -34.23 -3.96 21.71
C PHE A 50 -35.27 -3.89 22.81
N ASN A 51 -35.49 -2.70 23.35
CA ASN A 51 -36.63 -2.37 24.20
C ASN A 51 -37.47 -1.32 23.49
N LEU A 52 -38.71 -1.66 23.15
CA LEU A 52 -39.67 -0.77 22.51
C LEU A 52 -40.45 -0.06 23.61
N HIS A 53 -40.52 1.26 23.56
CA HIS A 53 -41.18 2.07 24.58
C HIS A 53 -42.56 2.51 24.08
N LEU A 54 -43.60 2.14 24.82
CA LEU A 54 -44.98 2.52 24.54
C LEU A 54 -45.58 3.25 25.73
N VAL A 55 -46.40 4.28 25.44
CA VAL A 55 -47.07 5.09 26.46
C VAL A 55 -48.55 5.19 26.15
N ARG A 56 -49.35 5.12 27.21
CA ARG A 56 -50.79 5.22 27.15
C ARG A 56 -51.25 6.64 27.43
N ASP A 57 -52.15 7.16 26.61
CA ASP A 57 -52.76 8.48 26.82
C ASP A 57 -54.01 8.43 27.73
N GLU A 58 -54.58 9.61 28.01
CA GLU A 58 -55.79 9.76 28.82
C GLU A 58 -57.03 9.09 28.21
N HIS A 59 -57.02 8.79 26.91
CA HIS A 59 -58.08 8.09 26.19
C HIS A 59 -57.87 6.57 26.13
N ASN A 60 -56.91 6.05 26.91
CA ASN A 60 -56.55 4.65 26.98
C ASN A 60 -55.98 4.11 25.64
N ARG A 61 -55.41 4.97 24.79
CA ARG A 61 -54.70 4.60 23.56
C ARG A 61 -53.22 4.41 23.85
N LEU A 62 -52.69 3.27 23.44
CA LEU A 62 -51.25 2.98 23.51
C LEU A 62 -50.56 3.49 22.25
N SER A 63 -49.43 4.19 22.41
CA SER A 63 -48.64 4.76 21.30
C SER A 63 -47.19 4.31 21.40
N PHE A 64 -46.58 3.94 20.26
CA PHE A 64 -45.16 3.66 20.17
C PHE A 64 -44.39 4.98 20.07
N ILE A 65 -43.53 5.27 21.04
CA ILE A 65 -42.86 6.58 21.14
C ILE A 65 -41.37 6.53 20.75
N GLY A 66 -40.81 5.33 20.65
CA GLY A 66 -39.41 5.10 20.32
C GLY A 66 -38.93 3.78 20.86
N TYR A 67 -37.67 3.47 20.63
CA TYR A 67 -37.07 2.23 21.12
C TYR A 67 -35.60 2.45 21.45
N SER A 68 -35.04 1.59 22.29
CA SER A 68 -33.60 1.50 22.49
C SER A 68 -33.08 0.20 21.91
N GLY A 69 -31.90 0.24 21.30
CA GLY A 69 -31.17 -0.93 20.84
C GLY A 69 -29.89 -1.09 21.66
N SER A 70 -29.49 -2.33 21.93
CA SER A 70 -28.30 -2.64 22.71
C SER A 70 -27.56 -3.88 22.22
N ILE A 71 -26.23 -3.85 22.36
CA ILE A 71 -25.32 -4.95 22.06
C ILE A 71 -24.31 -5.09 23.20
N GLY A 72 -24.02 -6.32 23.63
CA GLY A 72 -23.05 -6.60 24.70
C GLY A 72 -23.52 -6.15 26.08
N ALA A 73 -24.83 -6.13 26.34
CA ALA A 73 -25.38 -5.74 27.64
C ALA A 73 -24.77 -6.57 28.79
N GLY A 74 -24.39 -5.90 29.88
CA GLY A 74 -23.75 -6.53 31.03
C GLY A 74 -22.28 -6.91 30.84
N THR A 75 -21.63 -6.41 29.78
CA THR A 75 -20.19 -6.55 29.56
C THR A 75 -19.52 -5.17 29.54
N ASP A 76 -18.18 -5.13 29.69
CA ASP A 76 -17.39 -3.90 29.57
C ASP A 76 -17.45 -3.27 28.16
N HIS A 77 -18.13 -3.92 27.22
CA HIS A 77 -18.24 -3.51 25.82
C HIS A 77 -19.67 -3.11 25.44
N TRP A 78 -20.56 -2.90 26.41
CA TRP A 78 -21.97 -2.57 26.20
C TRP A 78 -22.14 -1.28 25.38
N LYS A 79 -22.92 -1.35 24.31
CA LYS A 79 -23.39 -0.19 23.54
C LYS A 79 -24.92 -0.13 23.60
N MET A 80 -25.49 1.02 23.94
CA MET A 80 -26.92 1.29 23.92
C MET A 80 -27.23 2.66 23.30
N GLN A 81 -28.28 2.72 22.49
CA GLN A 81 -28.77 3.96 21.86
C GLN A 81 -30.29 3.94 21.81
N SER A 82 -30.92 5.03 22.24
CA SER A 82 -32.34 5.30 21.97
C SER A 82 -32.51 5.87 20.56
N PHE A 83 -33.62 5.53 19.92
CA PHE A 83 -33.96 5.89 18.54
C PHE A 83 -35.41 6.37 18.45
N HIS A 84 -35.64 7.34 17.58
CA HIS A 84 -37.00 7.69 17.16
C HIS A 84 -37.64 6.55 16.34
N ILE A 85 -38.97 6.51 16.34
CA ILE A 85 -39.78 5.52 15.61
C ILE A 85 -39.49 5.44 14.10
N ASN A 86 -38.97 6.52 13.51
CA ASN A 86 -38.65 6.63 12.09
C ASN A 86 -37.32 5.99 11.69
N VAL A 87 -36.51 5.55 12.66
CA VAL A 87 -35.24 4.87 12.39
C VAL A 87 -35.52 3.40 12.11
N PRO A 88 -35.21 2.88 10.91
CA PRO A 88 -35.33 1.45 10.65
C PRO A 88 -34.37 0.65 11.52
N THR A 89 -34.80 -0.52 11.99
CA THR A 89 -33.96 -1.44 12.78
C THR A 89 -32.64 -1.79 12.09
N THR A 90 -32.60 -1.85 10.75
CA THR A 90 -31.36 -2.07 9.99
C THR A 90 -30.32 -0.97 10.20
N ASP A 91 -30.76 0.29 10.30
CA ASP A 91 -29.88 1.44 10.53
C ASP A 91 -29.42 1.44 11.99
N ALA A 92 -30.32 1.17 12.94
CA ALA A 92 -29.99 1.03 14.36
C ALA A 92 -28.94 -0.08 14.61
N ILE A 93 -29.11 -1.25 14.00
CA ILE A 93 -28.14 -2.36 14.07
C ILE A 93 -26.79 -1.92 13.49
N SER A 94 -26.80 -1.31 12.30
CA SER A 94 -25.56 -0.84 11.65
C SER A 94 -24.80 0.17 12.50
N LEU A 95 -25.49 1.07 13.20
CA LEU A 95 -24.86 2.03 14.10
C LEU A 95 -24.22 1.34 15.31
N LEU A 96 -24.95 0.41 15.96
CA LEU A 96 -24.47 -0.31 17.13
C LEU A 96 -23.28 -1.23 16.79
N ASP A 97 -23.34 -1.93 15.66
CA ASP A 97 -22.22 -2.74 15.15
C ASP A 97 -20.99 -1.88 14.84
N GLY A 98 -21.19 -0.74 14.17
CA GLY A 98 -20.11 0.21 13.89
C GLY A 98 -19.45 0.74 15.16
N ARG A 99 -20.22 1.00 16.22
CA ARG A 99 -19.70 1.41 17.53
C ARG A 99 -18.98 0.27 18.23
N ALA A 100 -19.53 -0.93 18.23
CA ALA A 100 -18.89 -2.11 18.84
C ALA A 100 -17.54 -2.41 18.17
N ALA A 101 -17.45 -2.30 16.84
CA ALA A 101 -16.20 -2.51 16.10
C ALA A 101 -15.14 -1.44 16.38
N LYS A 102 -15.55 -0.18 16.57
CA LYS A 102 -14.62 0.95 16.75
C LYS A 102 -14.22 1.19 18.22
N MET A 103 -15.12 0.88 19.15
CA MET A 103 -14.94 1.07 20.59
C MET A 103 -15.06 -0.29 21.30
N PRO A 104 -14.15 -1.24 21.02
CA PRO A 104 -14.26 -2.60 21.54
C PRO A 104 -14.07 -2.69 23.05
N HIS A 105 -13.58 -1.63 23.71
CA HIS A 105 -13.30 -1.60 25.15
C HIS A 105 -13.98 -0.46 25.92
N ASP A 106 -14.82 0.35 25.24
CA ASP A 106 -15.50 1.48 25.89
C ASP A 106 -17.00 1.23 25.99
N GLU A 107 -17.59 1.42 27.17
CA GLU A 107 -19.03 1.47 27.31
C GLU A 107 -19.59 2.73 26.62
N TYR A 108 -20.69 2.60 25.88
CA TYR A 108 -21.42 3.74 25.32
C TYR A 108 -22.90 3.58 25.58
N ILE A 109 -23.48 4.46 26.40
CA ILE A 109 -24.91 4.45 26.68
C ILE A 109 -25.46 5.85 26.40
N SER A 110 -26.39 5.94 25.44
CA SER A 110 -27.15 7.17 25.18
C SER A 110 -28.65 6.88 25.19
N LEU A 111 -29.35 7.51 26.12
CA LEU A 111 -30.81 7.46 26.21
C LEU A 111 -31.49 8.55 25.37
N ILE A 112 -30.72 9.45 24.76
CA ILE A 112 -31.26 10.53 23.92
C ILE A 112 -31.65 9.93 22.57
N PRO A 113 -32.94 9.96 22.17
CA PRO A 113 -33.37 9.43 20.89
C PRO A 113 -32.78 10.23 19.73
N ILE A 114 -32.20 9.53 18.77
CA ILE A 114 -31.73 10.11 17.51
C ILE A 114 -32.69 9.74 16.38
N ASP A 115 -32.83 10.63 15.40
CA ASP A 115 -33.65 10.39 14.22
C ASP A 115 -32.87 9.66 13.10
N VAL A 116 -33.56 9.35 12.00
CA VAL A 116 -32.97 8.64 10.87
C VAL A 116 -31.83 9.41 10.20
N TRP A 117 -31.88 10.74 10.18
CA TRP A 117 -30.84 11.56 9.56
C TRP A 117 -29.57 11.52 10.42
N GLU A 118 -29.70 11.73 11.72
CA GLU A 118 -28.58 11.67 12.65
C GLU A 118 -27.99 10.26 12.72
N THR A 119 -28.84 9.24 12.77
CA THR A 119 -28.41 7.82 12.75
C THR A 119 -27.52 7.54 11.55
N ARG A 120 -27.97 7.89 10.34
CA ARG A 120 -27.21 7.67 9.10
C ARG A 120 -25.92 8.49 9.05
N LYS A 121 -25.95 9.75 9.51
CA LYS A 121 -24.76 10.58 9.61
C LYS A 121 -23.71 9.97 10.52
N GLN A 122 -24.11 9.43 11.67
CA GLN A 122 -23.20 8.76 12.59
C GLN A 122 -22.65 7.45 12.01
N ILE A 123 -23.47 6.66 11.31
CA ILE A 123 -23.03 5.45 10.60
C ILE A 123 -21.93 5.81 9.58
N GLU A 124 -22.15 6.82 8.75
CA GLU A 124 -21.15 7.24 7.76
C GLU A 124 -19.87 7.74 8.44
N HIS A 125 -19.97 8.50 9.53
CA HIS A 125 -18.81 8.92 10.29
C HIS A 125 -18.01 7.73 10.85
N LEU A 126 -18.68 6.68 11.35
CA LEU A 126 -18.01 5.47 11.83
C LEU A 126 -17.31 4.73 10.70
N LYS A 127 -17.96 4.57 9.54
CA LYS A 127 -17.37 3.94 8.36
C LYS A 127 -16.13 4.68 7.87
N THR A 128 -16.21 6.00 7.72
CA THR A 128 -15.08 6.83 7.29
C THR A 128 -13.90 6.71 8.25
N ASN A 129 -14.15 6.65 9.56
CA ASN A 129 -13.09 6.47 10.54
C ASN A 129 -12.45 5.07 10.49
N ILE A 130 -13.24 4.02 10.28
CA ILE A 130 -12.71 2.64 10.13
C ILE A 130 -11.86 2.56 8.86
N MET A 131 -12.36 3.10 7.74
CA MET A 131 -11.63 3.15 6.47
C MET A 131 -10.33 3.94 6.61
N ASN A 132 -10.37 5.11 7.26
CA ASN A 132 -9.18 5.92 7.56
C ASN A 132 -8.16 5.13 8.39
N THR A 133 -8.61 4.37 9.39
CA THR A 133 -7.72 3.61 10.27
C THR A 133 -7.01 2.48 9.52
N GLN A 134 -7.76 1.68 8.74
CA GLN A 134 -7.18 0.61 7.93
C GLN A 134 -6.27 1.16 6.82
N ASN A 135 -6.67 2.25 6.18
CA ASN A 135 -5.87 2.93 5.16
C ASN A 135 -4.57 3.48 5.75
N LEU A 136 -4.64 4.14 6.91
CA LEU A 136 -3.48 4.66 7.63
C LEU A 136 -2.48 3.56 7.97
N GLU A 137 -2.94 2.44 8.54
CA GLU A 137 -2.06 1.31 8.86
C GLU A 137 -1.41 0.70 7.61
N PHE A 138 -2.15 0.60 6.50
CA PHE A 138 -1.61 0.20 5.21
C PHE A 138 -0.52 1.17 4.71
N LEU A 139 -0.73 2.48 4.84
CA LEU A 139 0.24 3.50 4.44
C LEU A 139 1.50 3.45 5.31
N LYS A 140 1.37 3.34 6.64
CA LYS A 140 2.53 3.18 7.54
C LYS A 140 3.36 1.94 7.19
N LYS A 141 2.70 0.80 6.95
CA LYS A 141 3.38 -0.43 6.54
C LYS A 141 4.05 -0.28 5.18
N SER A 142 3.41 0.41 4.23
CA SER A 142 3.99 0.70 2.92
C SER A 142 5.24 1.57 3.04
N LEU A 143 5.21 2.62 3.85
CA LEU A 143 6.36 3.49 4.11
C LEU A 143 7.53 2.74 4.74
N LEU A 144 7.26 1.89 5.73
CA LEU A 144 8.26 1.02 6.35
C LEU A 144 8.91 0.09 5.32
N ASN A 145 8.10 -0.62 4.53
CA ASN A 145 8.58 -1.56 3.51
C ASN A 145 9.35 -0.89 2.36
N LEU A 146 8.98 0.35 2.03
CA LEU A 146 9.67 1.16 1.04
C LEU A 146 10.93 1.83 1.59
N GLY A 147 11.23 1.66 2.88
CA GLY A 147 12.47 2.09 3.52
C GLY A 147 12.47 3.54 4.00
N PHE A 148 11.30 4.18 4.12
CA PHE A 148 11.16 5.54 4.68
C PHE A 148 11.06 5.55 6.22
N GLY A 149 10.77 4.39 6.82
CA GLY A 149 10.65 4.23 8.26
C GLY A 149 9.36 4.82 8.83
N ASP A 150 9.38 5.16 10.11
CA ASP A 150 8.23 5.57 10.92
C ASP A 150 8.23 7.06 11.31
N LYS A 151 9.34 7.78 11.08
CA LYS A 151 9.51 9.19 11.47
C LYS A 151 8.44 10.13 10.91
N VAL A 152 7.88 9.80 9.74
CA VAL A 152 6.83 10.59 9.09
C VAL A 152 5.41 10.19 9.51
N ASN A 153 5.24 9.12 10.30
CA ASN A 153 3.92 8.56 10.63
C ASN A 153 3.06 9.55 11.42
N LYS A 154 3.64 10.31 12.37
CA LYS A 154 2.90 11.31 13.14
C LYS A 154 2.32 12.39 12.23
N GLU A 155 3.09 12.86 11.26
CA GLU A 155 2.62 13.88 10.32
C GLU A 155 1.59 13.30 9.35
N LEU A 156 1.80 12.07 8.87
CA LEU A 156 0.81 11.33 8.06
C LEU A 156 -0.55 11.25 8.78
N GLU A 157 -0.56 10.81 10.03
CA GLU A 157 -1.76 10.71 10.87
C GLU A 157 -2.48 12.05 10.99
N GLN A 158 -1.73 13.13 11.23
CA GLN A 158 -2.29 14.47 11.35
C GLN A 158 -2.93 14.95 10.04
N GLN A 159 -2.28 14.72 8.90
CA GLN A 159 -2.81 15.14 7.60
C GLN A 159 -4.08 14.37 7.21
N ILE A 160 -4.12 13.06 7.47
CA ILE A 160 -5.31 12.23 7.24
C ILE A 160 -6.45 12.62 8.19
N SER A 161 -6.15 12.85 9.47
CA SER A 161 -7.16 13.26 10.46
C SER A 161 -7.78 14.62 10.14
N LYS A 162 -7.00 15.54 9.54
CA LYS A 162 -7.47 16.83 9.06
C LYS A 162 -8.21 16.77 7.72
N GLN A 163 -8.28 15.60 7.09
CA GLN A 163 -8.86 15.41 5.76
C GLN A 163 -8.20 16.33 4.69
N THR A 164 -6.90 16.58 4.81
CA THR A 164 -6.16 17.40 3.83
C THR A 164 -6.19 16.72 2.47
N PRO A 165 -6.68 17.34 1.37
CA PRO A 165 -6.86 16.63 0.09
C PRO A 165 -5.58 16.12 -0.57
N GLU A 166 -4.48 16.88 -0.45
CA GLU A 166 -3.17 16.54 -0.99
C GLU A 166 -2.09 17.11 -0.07
N PHE A 167 -1.05 16.33 0.21
CA PHE A 167 0.05 16.77 1.07
C PHE A 167 1.35 16.02 0.74
N VAL A 168 2.47 16.58 1.19
CA VAL A 168 3.82 16.03 1.01
C VAL A 168 4.45 15.80 2.37
N LEU A 169 5.01 14.61 2.59
CA LEU A 169 5.83 14.31 3.76
C LEU A 169 7.31 14.29 3.37
N ASN A 170 8.16 14.90 4.18
CA ASN A 170 9.60 14.95 3.92
C ASN A 170 10.34 13.88 4.71
N ALA A 171 11.15 13.08 4.03
CA ALA A 171 12.04 12.11 4.64
C ALA A 171 13.49 12.35 4.19
N LYS A 172 14.44 12.03 5.05
CA LYS A 172 15.88 12.16 4.76
C LYS A 172 16.59 10.88 5.12
N HIS A 173 17.46 10.43 4.23
CA HIS A 173 18.38 9.34 4.49
C HIS A 173 19.80 9.73 4.09
N GLU A 174 20.76 9.04 4.66
CA GLU A 174 22.14 9.07 4.21
C GLU A 174 22.55 7.67 3.79
N PHE A 175 23.08 7.55 2.58
CA PHE A 175 23.55 6.29 2.04
C PHE A 175 24.97 6.48 1.51
N ASN A 176 25.91 5.69 2.03
CA ASN A 176 27.32 5.77 1.66
C ASN A 176 27.87 7.21 1.77
N GLN A 177 27.57 7.89 2.89
CA GLN A 177 27.96 9.28 3.16
C GLN A 177 27.40 10.31 2.16
N LYS A 178 26.35 9.96 1.42
CA LYS A 178 25.63 10.86 0.51
C LYS A 178 24.21 11.08 1.03
N PRO A 179 23.83 12.33 1.37
CA PRO A 179 22.47 12.63 1.79
C PRO A 179 21.52 12.56 0.60
N VAL A 180 20.31 12.05 0.87
CA VAL A 180 19.20 11.99 -0.07
C VAL A 180 17.95 12.51 0.63
N ASP A 181 17.36 13.55 0.05
CA ASP A 181 16.09 14.10 0.49
C ASP A 181 14.95 13.46 -0.33
N TYR A 182 13.85 13.14 0.32
CA TYR A 182 12.67 12.53 -0.29
C TYR A 182 11.42 13.33 0.01
N GLN A 183 10.63 13.62 -1.02
CA GLN A 183 9.31 14.23 -0.93
C GLN A 183 8.26 13.18 -1.28
N LEU A 184 7.49 12.73 -0.29
CA LEU A 184 6.51 11.66 -0.40
C LEU A 184 5.13 12.25 -0.67
N HIS A 185 4.54 12.01 -1.85
CA HIS A 185 3.30 12.67 -2.27
C HIS A 185 2.07 11.81 -1.97
N PHE A 186 1.14 12.37 -1.18
CA PHE A 186 -0.11 11.73 -0.79
C PHE A 186 -1.31 12.51 -1.32
N LYS A 187 -2.35 11.78 -1.73
CA LYS A 187 -3.60 12.36 -2.20
C LYS A 187 -4.81 11.56 -1.71
N ALA A 188 -5.88 12.26 -1.34
CA ALA A 188 -7.17 11.65 -1.07
C ALA A 188 -7.78 11.06 -2.35
N GLY A 189 -8.40 9.89 -2.23
CA GLY A 189 -9.15 9.26 -3.32
C GLY A 189 -10.50 9.92 -3.56
N GLU A 190 -11.16 9.51 -4.64
CA GLU A 190 -12.54 9.88 -4.94
C GLU A 190 -13.53 9.25 -3.95
N SER A 191 -13.21 8.08 -3.43
CA SER A 191 -13.95 7.46 -2.32
C SER A 191 -13.56 8.12 -1.00
N GLU A 192 -14.55 8.60 -0.25
CA GLU A 192 -14.33 9.23 1.05
C GLU A 192 -13.53 8.34 2.00
N GLY A 193 -12.51 8.92 2.64
CA GLY A 193 -11.73 8.25 3.69
C GLY A 193 -10.56 7.36 3.23
N MET A 194 -10.15 7.43 1.96
CA MET A 194 -8.94 6.74 1.50
C MET A 194 -7.86 7.71 1.03
N TYR A 195 -6.63 7.48 1.46
CA TYR A 195 -5.43 8.17 1.00
C TYR A 195 -4.49 7.24 0.23
N PHE A 196 -3.78 7.81 -0.74
CA PHE A 196 -2.90 7.08 -1.64
C PHE A 196 -1.51 7.71 -1.69
N PHE A 197 -0.50 6.87 -1.48
CA PHE A 197 0.91 7.20 -1.72
C PHE A 197 1.30 6.72 -3.12
N ASN A 198 1.29 7.63 -4.10
CA ASN A 198 1.40 7.28 -5.53
C ASN A 198 2.78 7.56 -6.13
N ARG A 199 3.55 8.50 -5.55
CA ARG A 199 4.91 8.79 -5.98
C ARG A 199 5.73 9.39 -4.85
N TYR A 200 7.03 9.37 -5.04
CA TYR A 200 7.94 10.26 -4.31
C TYR A 200 8.98 10.86 -5.26
N ASP A 201 9.48 12.02 -4.91
CA ASP A 201 10.64 12.63 -5.55
C ASP A 201 11.87 12.41 -4.66
N ALA A 202 12.99 12.05 -5.26
CA ALA A 202 14.26 11.89 -4.59
C ALA A 202 15.28 12.90 -5.13
N THR A 203 16.00 13.55 -4.21
CA THR A 203 17.07 14.50 -4.50
C THR A 203 18.36 13.96 -3.91
N LEU A 204 19.27 13.53 -4.78
CA LEU A 204 20.59 13.01 -4.39
C LEU A 204 21.63 14.13 -4.52
N ASN A 205 22.25 14.46 -3.40
CA ASN A 205 23.31 15.46 -3.33
C ASN A 205 24.67 14.80 -3.58
N LYS A 206 25.28 15.05 -4.74
CA LYS A 206 26.59 14.47 -5.12
C LYS A 206 27.79 15.34 -4.74
N GLY A 207 27.58 16.38 -3.94
CA GLY A 207 28.58 17.42 -3.63
C GLY A 207 28.78 18.40 -4.79
N LYS A 208 29.53 19.49 -4.53
CA LYS A 208 29.86 20.56 -5.50
C LYS A 208 28.67 20.98 -6.39
N GLU A 209 27.52 21.26 -5.78
CA GLU A 209 26.29 21.75 -6.46
C GLU A 209 25.69 20.80 -7.52
N GLN A 210 26.10 19.53 -7.55
CA GLN A 210 25.48 18.53 -8.42
C GLN A 210 24.35 17.81 -7.70
N GLU A 211 23.16 18.40 -7.75
CA GLU A 211 21.91 17.74 -7.35
C GLU A 211 21.34 16.93 -8.51
N THR A 212 20.95 15.69 -8.24
CA THR A 212 20.19 14.89 -9.20
C THR A 212 18.79 14.64 -8.64
N ASN A 213 17.77 15.03 -9.40
CA ASN A 213 16.37 14.80 -9.06
C ASN A 213 15.79 13.64 -9.88
N GLN A 214 14.97 12.82 -9.25
CA GLN A 214 14.26 11.72 -9.91
C GLN A 214 12.93 11.43 -9.20
N SER A 215 11.85 11.38 -9.97
CA SER A 215 10.55 10.89 -9.49
C SER A 215 10.44 9.38 -9.65
N PHE A 216 9.86 8.72 -8.66
CA PHE A 216 9.53 7.30 -8.66
C PHE A 216 8.07 7.10 -8.29
N TYR A 217 7.41 6.18 -8.99
CA TYR A 217 5.99 5.90 -8.80
C TYR A 217 5.80 4.62 -7.96
N ILE A 218 4.76 4.64 -7.14
CA ILE A 218 4.34 3.56 -6.26
C ILE A 218 2.95 3.08 -6.72
N ASN A 219 2.77 1.76 -6.73
CA ASN A 219 1.49 1.12 -7.04
C ASN A 219 1.12 0.17 -5.91
N LYS A 220 0.08 0.52 -5.13
CA LYS A 220 -0.44 -0.29 -4.02
C LYS A 220 0.66 -0.76 -3.06
N GLY A 221 1.51 0.17 -2.61
CA GLY A 221 2.63 -0.13 -1.70
C GLY A 221 3.83 -0.82 -2.35
N ASN A 222 3.80 -1.08 -3.66
CA ASN A 222 4.91 -1.67 -4.40
C ASN A 222 5.60 -0.61 -5.28
N GLY A 223 6.92 -0.61 -5.29
CA GLY A 223 7.69 0.27 -6.14
C GLY A 223 9.18 0.18 -5.86
N ILE A 224 9.90 1.21 -6.28
CA ILE A 224 11.31 1.41 -5.92
C ILE A 224 11.36 1.87 -4.47
N THR A 225 12.19 1.21 -3.65
CA THR A 225 12.44 1.62 -2.26
C THR A 225 13.40 2.81 -2.19
N ALA A 226 13.48 3.50 -1.06
CA ALA A 226 14.42 4.61 -0.85
C ALA A 226 15.88 4.22 -1.19
N LYS A 227 16.34 3.04 -0.73
CA LYS A 227 17.71 2.57 -1.04
C LYS A 227 17.89 2.20 -2.51
N GLU A 228 16.89 1.57 -3.13
CA GLU A 228 16.94 1.25 -4.56
C GLU A 228 16.94 2.52 -5.42
N ALA A 229 16.21 3.56 -5.02
CA ALA A 229 16.21 4.87 -5.67
C ALA A 229 17.60 5.49 -5.67
N PHE A 230 18.25 5.52 -4.50
CA PHE A 230 19.64 5.92 -4.36
C PHE A 230 20.57 5.13 -5.30
N ASN A 231 20.41 3.80 -5.35
CA ASN A 231 21.21 2.95 -6.23
C ASN A 231 21.02 3.30 -7.72
N LEU A 232 19.78 3.51 -8.16
CA LEU A 232 19.44 3.93 -9.52
C LEU A 232 20.02 5.32 -9.85
N MET A 233 19.95 6.27 -8.93
CA MET A 233 20.46 7.64 -9.11
C MET A 233 22.00 7.72 -9.10
N GLU A 234 22.66 6.74 -8.49
CA GLU A 234 24.10 6.48 -8.61
C GLU A 234 24.48 5.75 -9.91
N GLY A 235 23.50 5.43 -10.77
CA GLY A 235 23.70 4.80 -12.07
C GLY A 235 23.76 3.27 -12.04
N ARG A 236 23.51 2.64 -10.89
CA ARG A 236 23.48 1.17 -10.75
C ARG A 236 22.14 0.61 -11.21
N ALA A 237 22.10 -0.70 -11.49
CA ALA A 237 20.87 -1.38 -11.86
C ALA A 237 20.20 -2.09 -10.67
N VAL A 238 18.88 -2.15 -10.66
CA VAL A 238 18.06 -2.82 -9.63
C VAL A 238 17.17 -3.88 -10.28
N HIS A 239 17.14 -5.09 -9.73
CA HIS A 239 16.29 -6.18 -10.18
C HIS A 239 14.96 -6.17 -9.43
N LYS A 240 13.84 -6.05 -10.15
CA LYS A 240 12.49 -6.00 -9.55
C LYS A 240 11.56 -7.01 -10.20
N GLN A 241 10.64 -7.53 -9.40
CA GLN A 241 9.39 -8.09 -9.90
C GLN A 241 8.45 -6.92 -10.26
N LEU A 242 7.89 -6.98 -11.45
CA LEU A 242 7.02 -5.97 -12.05
C LEU A 242 5.77 -6.66 -12.59
N PHE A 243 4.81 -5.86 -13.02
CA PHE A 243 3.55 -6.32 -13.62
C PHE A 243 3.40 -5.72 -15.00
N ASN A 244 3.01 -6.52 -15.99
CA ASN A 244 2.68 -6.02 -17.32
C ASN A 244 1.24 -5.44 -17.33
N LYS A 245 0.77 -5.01 -18.50
CA LYS A 245 -0.58 -4.43 -18.65
C LYS A 245 -1.69 -5.43 -18.32
N ASP A 246 -1.43 -6.72 -18.52
CA ASP A 246 -2.36 -7.82 -18.25
C ASP A 246 -2.30 -8.30 -16.79
N GLY A 247 -1.46 -7.67 -15.95
CA GLY A 247 -1.29 -8.01 -14.54
C GLY A 247 -0.38 -9.23 -14.30
N GLU A 248 0.29 -9.73 -15.33
CA GLU A 248 1.23 -10.86 -15.20
C GLU A 248 2.54 -10.39 -14.59
N LYS A 249 3.05 -11.20 -13.66
CA LYS A 249 4.32 -10.95 -12.98
C LYS A 249 5.48 -11.28 -13.92
N TYR A 250 6.46 -10.39 -13.98
CA TYR A 250 7.73 -10.65 -14.65
C TYR A 250 8.88 -9.98 -13.90
N HIS A 251 10.11 -10.46 -14.09
CA HIS A 251 11.29 -9.82 -13.53
C HIS A 251 12.06 -9.03 -14.59
N ALA A 252 12.64 -7.92 -14.16
CA ALA A 252 13.56 -7.16 -14.99
C ALA A 252 14.61 -6.42 -14.15
N TRP A 253 15.77 -6.21 -14.76
CA TRP A 253 16.70 -5.19 -14.29
C TRP A 253 16.28 -3.82 -14.79
N LEU A 254 16.33 -2.84 -13.90
CA LEU A 254 15.98 -1.44 -14.10
C LEU A 254 17.23 -0.58 -13.96
N GLN A 255 17.44 0.37 -14.86
CA GLN A 255 18.53 1.33 -14.80
C GLN A 255 18.07 2.68 -15.36
N LEU A 256 18.49 3.80 -14.78
CA LEU A 256 18.16 5.11 -15.32
C LEU A 256 18.87 5.34 -16.66
N ASP A 257 18.14 5.86 -17.64
CA ASP A 257 18.68 6.30 -18.91
C ASP A 257 19.36 7.68 -18.74
N PRO A 258 20.67 7.81 -18.96
CA PRO A 258 21.31 9.12 -18.90
C PRO A 258 20.90 10.04 -20.06
N ASP A 259 20.44 9.47 -21.17
CA ASP A 259 20.26 10.19 -22.44
C ASP A 259 18.81 10.63 -22.67
N ASN A 260 17.83 9.92 -22.08
CA ASN A 260 16.41 10.16 -22.28
C ASN A 260 15.71 10.59 -20.99
N ARG A 261 14.73 11.49 -21.13
CA ARG A 261 13.94 12.04 -20.03
C ARG A 261 12.44 11.94 -20.32
N THR A 262 11.67 11.65 -19.28
CA THR A 262 10.21 11.70 -19.30
C THR A 262 9.73 13.15 -19.39
N GLN A 263 8.44 13.34 -19.71
CA GLN A 263 7.82 14.67 -19.85
C GLN A 263 7.94 15.55 -18.59
N ASN A 264 7.99 14.95 -17.41
CA ASN A 264 8.20 15.64 -16.13
C ASN A 264 9.69 15.93 -15.81
N GLY A 265 10.61 15.71 -16.75
CA GLY A 265 12.04 15.98 -16.60
C GLY A 265 12.86 14.90 -15.87
N SER A 266 12.22 13.85 -15.32
CA SER A 266 12.90 12.69 -14.74
C SER A 266 13.63 11.87 -15.81
N LYS A 267 14.66 11.11 -15.43
CA LYS A 267 15.30 10.15 -16.36
C LYS A 267 14.37 8.98 -16.64
N GLU A 268 14.36 8.51 -17.88
CA GLU A 268 13.65 7.29 -18.24
C GLU A 268 14.28 6.05 -17.60
N ILE A 269 13.54 4.94 -17.51
CA ILE A 269 14.03 3.67 -16.97
C ILE A 269 14.21 2.66 -18.11
N LYS A 270 15.46 2.26 -18.37
CA LYS A 270 15.79 1.10 -19.20
C LYS A 270 15.40 -0.19 -18.47
N ARG A 271 14.81 -1.13 -19.21
CA ARG A 271 14.35 -2.42 -18.70
C ARG A 271 15.05 -3.54 -19.44
N PHE A 272 15.72 -4.42 -18.70
CA PHE A 272 16.34 -5.62 -19.23
C PHE A 272 15.60 -6.82 -18.64
N ASN A 273 14.65 -7.36 -19.40
CA ASN A 273 13.86 -8.52 -19.01
C ASN A 273 14.69 -9.81 -19.07
N GLU A 274 14.10 -10.93 -18.65
CA GLU A 274 14.78 -12.24 -18.64
C GLU A 274 15.28 -12.65 -20.04
N ASN A 275 14.52 -12.33 -21.10
CA ASN A 275 14.90 -12.59 -22.50
C ASN A 275 16.12 -11.79 -22.97
N TYR A 276 16.52 -10.75 -22.24
CA TYR A 276 17.75 -10.00 -22.53
C TYR A 276 19.01 -10.86 -22.31
N GLY A 277 18.94 -11.87 -21.44
CA GLY A 277 20.02 -12.84 -21.23
C GLY A 277 21.16 -12.37 -20.32
N PHE A 278 20.90 -11.44 -19.40
CA PHE A 278 21.83 -11.13 -18.31
C PHE A 278 21.53 -12.01 -17.10
N ASP A 279 22.48 -12.87 -16.76
CA ASP A 279 22.40 -13.80 -15.62
C ASP A 279 23.53 -13.47 -14.64
N LEU A 280 23.17 -12.83 -13.52
CA LEU A 280 24.12 -12.38 -12.52
C LEU A 280 24.92 -13.54 -11.91
N GLU A 281 24.26 -14.65 -11.63
CA GLU A 281 24.89 -15.80 -10.97
C GLU A 281 25.90 -16.47 -11.90
N LYS A 282 25.53 -16.68 -13.17
CA LYS A 282 26.46 -17.17 -14.19
C LYS A 282 27.63 -16.23 -14.40
N VAL A 283 27.39 -14.93 -14.34
CA VAL A 283 28.48 -13.95 -14.42
C VAL A 283 29.42 -14.12 -13.24
N LEU A 284 28.97 -14.29 -12.00
CA LEU A 284 29.85 -14.38 -10.83
C LEU A 284 30.55 -15.75 -10.65
N THR A 285 29.95 -16.82 -11.18
CA THR A 285 30.44 -18.19 -11.01
C THR A 285 31.82 -18.39 -11.64
N GLY A 286 32.72 -19.08 -10.93
CA GLY A 286 34.05 -19.43 -11.44
C GLY A 286 35.07 -18.30 -11.44
N LYS A 287 34.78 -17.15 -10.82
CA LYS A 287 35.70 -16.00 -10.72
C LYS A 287 36.59 -15.98 -9.47
N GLY A 288 36.61 -17.05 -8.68
CA GLY A 288 37.35 -17.10 -7.41
C GLY A 288 36.79 -16.15 -6.35
N ILE A 289 35.47 -15.89 -6.37
CA ILE A 289 34.79 -15.04 -5.38
C ILE A 289 34.42 -15.92 -4.18
N LYS A 290 35.02 -15.64 -3.03
CA LYS A 290 34.85 -16.43 -1.80
C LYS A 290 33.39 -16.52 -1.35
N GLU A 291 32.63 -15.43 -1.50
CA GLU A 291 31.21 -15.39 -1.13
C GLU A 291 30.32 -16.25 -2.05
N MET A 292 30.84 -16.79 -3.16
CA MET A 292 30.12 -17.73 -4.02
C MET A 292 30.27 -19.19 -3.57
N ASP A 293 31.18 -19.50 -2.64
CA ASP A 293 31.57 -20.87 -2.30
C ASP A 293 30.58 -21.60 -1.37
N ASN A 294 29.76 -20.84 -0.61
CA ASN A 294 28.69 -21.41 0.22
C ASN A 294 27.32 -20.77 -0.09
N ALA A 295 26.26 -21.53 0.15
CA ALA A 295 24.90 -21.16 -0.27
C ALA A 295 24.39 -19.88 0.41
N GLU A 296 24.66 -19.68 1.69
CA GLU A 296 24.16 -18.54 2.45
C GLU A 296 24.83 -17.22 2.02
N SER A 297 26.16 -17.20 1.91
CA SER A 297 26.87 -16.01 1.44
C SER A 297 26.56 -15.69 -0.01
N LYS A 298 26.37 -16.72 -0.84
CA LYS A 298 25.96 -16.57 -2.24
C LYS A 298 24.59 -15.92 -2.33
N ASP A 299 23.61 -16.41 -1.58
CA ASP A 299 22.27 -15.84 -1.55
C ASP A 299 22.29 -14.39 -1.09
N SER A 300 23.05 -14.08 -0.03
CA SER A 300 23.22 -12.71 0.48
C SER A 300 23.85 -11.79 -0.58
N LEU A 301 24.93 -12.22 -1.24
CA LEU A 301 25.61 -11.51 -2.31
C LEU A 301 24.67 -11.21 -3.47
N LEU A 302 23.98 -12.23 -3.98
CA LEU A 302 23.04 -12.10 -5.10
C LEU A 302 21.87 -11.17 -4.74
N ARG A 303 21.30 -11.30 -3.53
CA ARG A 303 20.21 -10.42 -3.07
C ARG A 303 20.67 -8.97 -2.95
N SER A 304 21.87 -8.73 -2.43
CA SER A 304 22.42 -7.37 -2.30
C SER A 304 22.64 -6.70 -3.66
N ILE A 305 23.27 -7.41 -4.61
CA ILE A 305 23.49 -6.89 -5.96
C ILE A 305 22.15 -6.71 -6.71
N LYS A 306 21.19 -7.64 -6.54
CA LYS A 306 19.83 -7.49 -7.11
C LYS A 306 19.12 -6.24 -6.58
N LYS A 307 19.37 -5.81 -5.33
CA LYS A 307 18.87 -4.53 -4.79
C LYS A 307 19.65 -3.31 -5.31
N GLY A 308 20.64 -3.50 -6.19
CA GLY A 308 21.47 -2.47 -6.80
C GLY A 308 22.58 -1.95 -5.89
N ASN A 309 22.88 -2.63 -4.78
CA ASN A 309 24.02 -2.26 -3.94
C ASN A 309 25.33 -2.56 -4.67
N ALA A 310 26.35 -1.73 -4.42
CA ALA A 310 27.72 -2.11 -4.67
C ALA A 310 28.17 -2.99 -3.50
N GLN A 311 28.27 -4.30 -3.74
CA GLN A 311 28.52 -5.29 -2.71
C GLN A 311 30.00 -5.61 -2.63
N GLN A 312 30.58 -5.58 -1.43
CA GLN A 312 31.95 -6.01 -1.23
C GLN A 312 32.05 -7.52 -1.45
N ILE A 313 33.08 -7.94 -2.17
CA ILE A 313 33.46 -9.33 -2.42
C ILE A 313 34.94 -9.53 -2.13
N THR A 314 35.33 -10.78 -1.90
CA THR A 314 36.71 -11.20 -1.71
C THR A 314 37.11 -12.13 -2.84
N VAL A 315 38.11 -11.75 -3.63
CA VAL A 315 38.59 -12.55 -4.76
C VAL A 315 39.93 -13.19 -4.40
N THR A 316 40.02 -14.50 -4.59
CA THR A 316 41.25 -15.27 -4.38
C THR A 316 41.96 -15.53 -5.72
N LYS A 317 43.22 -15.11 -5.82
CA LYS A 317 44.12 -15.44 -6.93
C LYS A 317 45.36 -16.13 -6.38
N GLY A 318 45.41 -17.45 -6.49
CA GLY A 318 46.48 -18.24 -5.87
C GLY A 318 46.39 -18.19 -4.34
N LYS A 319 47.39 -17.60 -3.67
CA LYS A 319 47.41 -17.41 -2.21
C LYS A 319 47.01 -16.01 -1.76
N GLU A 320 46.80 -15.07 -2.69
CA GLU A 320 46.44 -13.69 -2.36
C GLU A 320 44.93 -13.49 -2.37
N GLU A 321 44.41 -12.81 -1.35
CA GLU A 321 43.02 -12.36 -1.26
C GLU A 321 42.96 -10.85 -1.47
N THR A 322 42.10 -10.39 -2.37
CA THR A 322 41.87 -8.96 -2.62
C THR A 322 40.39 -8.63 -2.54
N LYS A 323 40.06 -7.52 -1.88
CA LYS A 323 38.67 -7.06 -1.72
C LYS A 323 38.32 -6.05 -2.81
N TYR A 324 37.11 -6.19 -3.35
CA TYR A 324 36.55 -5.29 -4.34
C TYR A 324 35.09 -5.04 -4.05
N PHE A 325 34.50 -4.03 -4.68
CA PHE A 325 33.04 -3.88 -4.74
C PHE A 325 32.53 -4.22 -6.12
N VAL A 326 31.37 -4.87 -6.20
CA VAL A 326 30.73 -5.23 -7.47
C VAL A 326 29.28 -4.78 -7.52
N SER A 327 28.83 -4.38 -8.71
CA SER A 327 27.43 -4.06 -8.99
C SER A 327 26.99 -4.66 -10.33
N ALA A 328 25.68 -4.83 -10.54
CA ALA A 328 25.15 -5.36 -11.78
C ALA A 328 25.26 -4.35 -12.94
N SER A 329 25.69 -4.83 -14.10
CA SER A 329 25.81 -4.05 -15.35
C SER A 329 25.02 -4.75 -16.47
N PRO A 330 23.68 -4.80 -16.36
CA PRO A 330 22.83 -5.58 -17.26
C PRO A 330 23.00 -5.17 -18.72
N GLN A 331 23.12 -3.86 -19.02
CA GLN A 331 23.35 -3.34 -20.37
C GLN A 331 24.56 -3.97 -21.08
N PHE A 332 25.60 -4.33 -20.31
CA PHE A 332 26.80 -4.98 -20.82
C PHE A 332 26.87 -6.48 -20.50
N LYS A 333 25.76 -7.05 -20.02
CA LYS A 333 25.59 -8.45 -19.58
C LYS A 333 26.72 -8.93 -18.65
N THR A 334 27.13 -8.07 -17.71
CA THR A 334 28.27 -8.33 -16.83
C THR A 334 28.10 -7.57 -15.50
N ILE A 335 29.19 -7.45 -14.74
CA ILE A 335 29.27 -6.65 -13.52
C ILE A 335 30.24 -5.47 -13.71
N ASP A 336 30.01 -4.43 -12.93
CA ASP A 336 30.97 -3.35 -12.74
C ASP A 336 31.75 -3.59 -11.46
N LEU A 337 33.03 -3.20 -11.48
CA LEU A 337 34.01 -3.43 -10.43
C LEU A 337 34.56 -2.11 -9.91
N TYR A 338 34.73 -2.00 -8.60
CA TYR A 338 35.25 -0.81 -7.95
C TYR A 338 36.32 -1.16 -6.91
N ASP A 339 37.24 -0.23 -6.70
CA ASP A 339 38.23 -0.29 -5.61
C ASP A 339 37.62 0.08 -4.24
N ASP A 340 38.46 0.12 -3.21
CA ASP A 340 38.12 0.52 -1.84
C ASP A 340 37.56 1.95 -1.73
N LYS A 341 37.85 2.79 -2.71
CA LYS A 341 37.39 4.18 -2.82
C LYS A 341 36.16 4.33 -3.71
N MET A 342 35.49 3.22 -4.06
CA MET A 342 34.31 3.21 -4.94
C MET A 342 34.57 3.78 -6.34
N LYS A 343 35.84 3.81 -6.78
CA LYS A 343 36.21 4.21 -8.13
C LYS A 343 36.14 3.00 -9.05
N ARG A 344 35.49 3.16 -10.20
CA ARG A 344 35.36 2.09 -11.20
C ARG A 344 36.74 1.71 -11.73
N ILE A 345 37.04 0.41 -11.71
CA ILE A 345 38.27 -0.16 -12.25
C ILE A 345 38.00 -1.02 -13.48
N LYS A 346 39.01 -1.21 -14.32
CA LYS A 346 38.89 -1.95 -15.58
C LYS A 346 38.70 -3.45 -15.32
N ARG A 347 37.77 -4.06 -16.05
CA ARG A 347 37.33 -5.45 -15.84
C ARG A 347 38.43 -6.47 -16.15
N GLU A 348 39.40 -6.09 -16.99
CA GLU A 348 40.56 -6.92 -17.35
C GLU A 348 41.40 -7.35 -16.14
N GLU A 349 41.27 -6.67 -14.99
CA GLU A 349 41.96 -7.05 -13.76
C GLU A 349 41.34 -8.27 -13.05
N LEU A 350 40.06 -8.62 -13.27
CA LEU A 350 39.44 -9.83 -12.67
C LEU A 350 39.19 -10.97 -13.67
N LEU A 351 39.09 -10.65 -14.96
CA LEU A 351 38.70 -11.58 -16.02
C LEU A 351 39.90 -12.16 -16.76
N GLN A 352 40.85 -12.78 -16.04
CA GLN A 352 41.66 -13.80 -16.69
C GLN A 352 40.92 -15.14 -16.56
N PRO A 353 40.51 -15.78 -17.67
CA PRO A 353 40.07 -17.16 -17.62
C PRO A 353 41.20 -17.98 -17.02
N SER A 354 40.88 -18.95 -16.16
CA SER A 354 41.81 -20.01 -15.79
C SER A 354 42.36 -20.59 -17.10
N GLN A 355 43.63 -20.30 -17.41
CA GLN A 355 44.28 -20.82 -18.60
C GLN A 355 44.30 -22.35 -18.47
N LYS A 356 43.45 -23.03 -19.24
CA LYS A 356 43.80 -24.37 -19.71
C LYS A 356 44.96 -24.20 -20.66
N THR A 357 46.10 -24.73 -20.25
CA THR A 357 47.27 -24.96 -21.08
C THR A 357 46.88 -25.77 -22.31
N SER A 358 46.83 -25.11 -23.46
CA SER A 358 47.05 -25.76 -24.75
C SER A 358 47.81 -24.79 -25.64
N ALA A 359 49.09 -25.07 -25.81
CA ALA A 359 49.93 -24.43 -26.79
C ALA A 359 49.36 -24.68 -28.20
N SER A 360 49.12 -23.62 -28.97
CA SER A 360 49.50 -23.63 -30.39
C SER A 360 49.52 -22.22 -31.00
N GLN A 361 50.72 -21.88 -31.45
CA GLN A 361 51.16 -20.99 -32.54
C GLN A 361 50.31 -19.79 -33.00
N LYS A 362 50.99 -18.64 -32.91
CA LYS A 362 50.83 -17.43 -33.73
C LYS A 362 50.54 -17.75 -35.20
N GLN A 363 49.52 -17.10 -35.76
CA GLN A 363 49.61 -16.54 -37.10
C GLN A 363 48.89 -15.19 -37.17
N THR A 364 49.67 -14.18 -37.55
CA THR A 364 49.30 -12.79 -37.79
C THR A 364 48.41 -12.69 -39.03
N ARG A 365 47.29 -11.95 -38.94
CA ARG A 365 46.73 -11.24 -40.09
C ARG A 365 45.97 -9.99 -39.64
N GLN A 366 46.53 -8.84 -40.02
CA GLN A 366 45.84 -7.56 -40.02
C GLN A 366 44.68 -7.60 -41.03
N GLN A 367 43.53 -7.01 -40.68
CA GLN A 367 42.74 -6.21 -41.61
C GLN A 367 41.80 -5.25 -40.86
N LYS A 368 41.75 -4.03 -41.40
CA LYS A 368 40.94 -2.87 -41.01
C LYS A 368 39.50 -3.01 -41.52
N GLU A 369 38.68 -2.04 -41.09
CA GLU A 369 37.37 -1.59 -41.62
C GLU A 369 36.15 -2.39 -41.13
N GLY A 370 35.02 -1.79 -40.75
CA GLY A 370 34.55 -0.40 -40.76
C GLY A 370 33.17 -0.35 -40.10
N LEU A 371 32.74 0.84 -39.64
CA LEU A 371 31.40 1.05 -39.08
C LEU A 371 30.30 0.71 -40.11
N PRO A 372 29.14 0.16 -39.72
CA PRO A 372 27.96 0.16 -40.57
C PRO A 372 27.13 1.43 -40.36
N GLU A 373 27.04 2.24 -41.43
CA GLU A 373 26.10 3.34 -41.60
C GLU A 373 24.63 2.89 -41.64
N LYS A 374 23.78 3.83 -41.21
CA LYS A 374 22.31 3.80 -41.29
C LYS A 374 21.81 3.61 -42.72
N LYS A 375 20.90 2.67 -42.94
CA LYS A 375 20.02 2.66 -44.12
C LYS A 375 18.70 3.38 -43.81
N GLN A 376 18.56 4.59 -44.34
CA GLN A 376 17.27 5.23 -44.62
C GLN A 376 16.63 4.53 -45.83
N GLN A 377 15.39 4.07 -45.69
CA GLN A 377 14.57 3.59 -46.80
C GLN A 377 13.55 4.67 -47.17
N SER A 378 13.73 5.23 -48.37
CA SER A 378 12.80 6.11 -49.06
C SER A 378 11.65 5.30 -49.67
N ARG A 379 10.40 5.73 -49.46
CA ARG A 379 9.24 5.31 -50.25
C ARG A 379 8.60 6.54 -50.89
N LYS A 380 8.82 6.70 -52.20
CA LYS A 380 8.01 7.53 -53.10
C LYS A 380 6.82 6.71 -53.63
N ARG A 381 5.60 7.23 -53.51
CA ARG A 381 4.46 7.01 -54.43
C ARG A 381 3.69 8.34 -54.46
N LYS A 382 3.94 9.20 -55.47
CA LYS A 382 3.16 9.42 -56.70
C LYS A 382 1.67 9.72 -56.46
N MET A 383 1.33 10.98 -56.74
CA MET A 383 0.00 11.58 -56.83
C MET A 383 -0.83 10.99 -57.99
N THR A 384 -2.16 11.10 -57.88
CA THR A 384 -3.03 11.30 -59.05
C THR A 384 -4.19 12.22 -58.63
N VAL A 385 -4.27 13.31 -59.40
CA VAL A 385 -5.34 14.30 -59.69
C VAL A 385 -6.48 14.48 -58.70
#